data_AF-A0A850PAL1-F1
#
_entry.id   AF-A0A850PAL1-F1
#
_cell.length_a   1.000
_cell.length_b   1.000
_cell.length_c   1.000
_cell.angle_alpha   90.00
_cell.angle_beta   90.00
_cell.angle_gamma   90.00
#
_symmetry.space_group_name_H-M   'P 1'
#
loop_
_entity.id
_entity.type
_entity.pdbx_description
1 polymer ?
#
loop_
_entity_poly.entity_id
_entity_poly.type
_entity_poly.pdbx_seq_one_letter_code
_entity_poly.pdbx_strand_id
1 'polypeptide(L)'
;ANRPAATTASPKKDDRRDRAEARRAVAPLRKKARAAEEMMALLAKERAGLESRLADPALYAGESGAEVTRINTRLTALAREHDAAEEAWLMAEEAIEAAQADV
;
A
#
# COMPACT_ATOMS: atom_id res chain seq x y z
N ALA A 1 -24.46 37.39 46.96
CA ALA A 1 -23.41 36.49 46.44
C ALA A 1 -24.09 35.33 45.74
N ASN A 2 -24.01 35.23 44.41
CA ASN A 2 -24.38 34.00 43.71
C ASN A 2 -23.47 33.87 42.48
N ARG A 3 -22.63 32.85 42.45
CA ARG A 3 -21.64 32.59 41.40
C ARG A 3 -22.16 31.41 40.56
N PRO A 4 -22.20 31.49 39.22
CA PRO A 4 -22.76 30.41 38.41
C PRO A 4 -21.74 29.27 38.31
N ALA A 5 -22.19 28.04 38.55
CA ALA A 5 -21.41 26.84 38.29
C ALA A 5 -21.42 26.55 36.78
N ALA A 6 -20.34 26.91 36.10
CA ALA A 6 -20.12 26.53 34.71
C ALA A 6 -19.54 25.11 34.62
N THR A 7 -20.32 24.24 33.98
CA THR A 7 -19.92 23.22 33.00
C THR A 7 -18.74 22.30 33.33
N THR A 8 -19.02 21.16 33.97
CA THR A 8 -18.14 19.98 33.90
C THR A 8 -18.44 19.18 32.63
N ALA A 9 -18.05 19.69 31.46
CA ALA A 9 -17.82 18.82 30.31
C ALA A 9 -16.71 17.84 30.73
N SER A 10 -17.07 16.56 30.84
CA SER A 10 -16.22 15.57 31.52
C SER A 10 -15.04 15.14 30.65
N PRO A 11 -13.83 14.99 31.21
CA PRO A 11 -12.61 14.61 30.48
C PRO A 11 -12.71 13.29 29.70
N LYS A 12 -13.63 12.40 30.09
CA LYS A 12 -13.93 11.14 29.37
C LYS A 12 -14.57 11.34 27.99
N LYS A 13 -15.23 12.48 27.75
CA LYS A 13 -15.92 12.78 26.49
C LYS A 13 -14.95 13.33 25.45
N ASP A 14 -13.94 14.08 25.87
CA ASP A 14 -12.89 14.62 25.01
C ASP A 14 -11.92 13.49 24.58
N ASP A 15 -11.46 12.66 25.51
CA ASP A 15 -10.62 11.48 25.22
C ASP A 15 -11.27 10.50 24.21
N ARG A 16 -12.60 10.33 24.23
CA ARG A 16 -13.29 9.51 23.24
C ARG A 16 -13.33 10.15 21.85
N ARG A 17 -13.39 11.49 21.75
CA ARG A 17 -13.36 12.22 20.48
C ARG A 17 -11.98 12.16 19.86
N ASP A 18 -10.93 12.38 20.65
CA ASP A 18 -9.53 12.38 20.19
C ASP A 18 -9.16 11.01 19.58
N ARG A 19 -9.55 9.92 20.26
CA ARG A 19 -9.39 8.55 19.73
C ARG A 19 -10.21 8.26 18.47
N ALA A 20 -11.37 8.90 18.30
CA ALA A 20 -12.20 8.70 17.12
C ALA A 20 -11.64 9.46 15.91
N GLU A 21 -11.09 10.66 16.12
CA GLU A 21 -10.42 11.46 15.10
C GLU A 21 -9.11 10.80 14.65
N ALA A 22 -8.29 10.29 15.58
CA ALA A 22 -7.09 9.50 15.27
C ALA A 22 -7.38 8.26 14.40
N ARG A 23 -8.44 7.51 14.72
CA ARG A 23 -8.85 6.34 13.91
C ARG A 23 -9.31 6.73 12.51
N ARG A 24 -9.99 7.88 12.38
CA ARG A 24 -10.44 8.38 11.07
C ARG A 24 -9.27 8.81 10.19
N ALA A 25 -8.20 9.35 10.78
CA ALA A 25 -6.98 9.72 10.05
C ALA A 25 -6.22 8.48 9.55
N VAL A 26 -6.09 7.44 10.38
CA VAL A 26 -5.28 6.25 10.06
C VAL A 26 -5.99 5.25 9.13
N ALA A 27 -7.33 5.13 9.20
CA ALA A 27 -8.10 4.18 8.39
C ALA A 27 -7.85 4.26 6.87
N PRO A 28 -7.87 5.43 6.22
CA PRO A 28 -7.58 5.53 4.78
C PRO A 28 -6.13 5.19 4.45
N LEU A 29 -5.17 5.49 5.34
CA LEU A 29 -3.75 5.19 5.13
C LEU A 29 -3.51 3.67 5.16
N ARG A 30 -4.10 2.97 6.13
CA ARG A 30 -4.05 1.49 6.18
C ARG A 30 -4.67 0.84 4.94
N LYS A 31 -5.69 1.46 4.36
CA LYS A 31 -6.27 0.97 3.10
C LYS A 31 -5.29 1.14 1.93
N LYS A 32 -4.54 2.25 1.89
CA LYS A 32 -3.50 2.47 0.88
C LYS A 32 -2.36 1.46 1.01
N ALA A 33 -1.85 1.25 2.22
CA ALA A 33 -0.79 0.26 2.49
C ALA A 33 -1.22 -1.14 2.02
N ARG A 34 -2.42 -1.61 2.41
CA ARG A 34 -2.95 -2.90 1.96
C ARG A 34 -3.11 -3.01 0.43
N ALA A 35 -3.59 -1.95 -0.22
CA ALA A 35 -3.74 -1.94 -1.67
C ALA A 35 -2.38 -2.03 -2.38
N ALA A 36 -1.35 -1.37 -1.83
CA ALA A 36 0.01 -1.46 -2.33
C ALA A 36 0.61 -2.87 -2.15
N GLU A 37 0.41 -3.50 -1.00
CA GLU A 37 0.80 -4.89 -0.74
C GLU A 37 0.13 -5.88 -1.70
N GLU A 38 -1.19 -5.74 -1.89
CA GLU A 38 -1.95 -6.56 -2.85
C GLU A 38 -1.42 -6.37 -4.28
N MET A 39 -1.09 -5.13 -4.66
CA MET A 39 -0.50 -4.84 -5.96
C MET A 39 0.86 -5.51 -6.12
N MET A 40 1.76 -5.37 -5.14
CA MET A 40 3.08 -6.04 -5.16
C MET A 40 2.93 -7.57 -5.30
N ALA A 41 1.98 -8.18 -4.58
CA ALA A 41 1.72 -9.62 -4.68
C ALA A 41 1.21 -10.05 -6.08
N LEU A 42 0.34 -9.24 -6.71
CA LEU A 42 -0.15 -9.49 -8.07
C LEU A 42 1.00 -9.37 -9.09
N LEU A 43 1.82 -8.32 -8.99
CA LEU A 43 2.96 -8.09 -9.86
C LEU A 43 4.00 -9.21 -9.73
N ALA A 44 4.28 -9.66 -8.50
CA ALA A 44 5.17 -10.77 -8.23
C ALA A 44 4.68 -12.08 -8.86
N LYS A 45 3.37 -12.34 -8.79
CA LYS A 45 2.75 -13.52 -9.44
C LYS A 45 2.87 -13.46 -10.96
N GLU A 46 2.63 -12.29 -11.56
CA GLU A 46 2.78 -12.10 -13.00
C GLU A 46 4.24 -12.31 -13.43
N ARG A 47 5.18 -11.70 -12.70
CA ARG A 47 6.63 -11.83 -12.92
C ARG A 47 7.05 -13.31 -12.90
N ALA A 48 6.63 -14.07 -11.90
CA ALA A 48 6.94 -15.49 -11.79
C ALA A 48 6.39 -16.31 -12.98
N GLY A 49 5.19 -15.98 -13.47
CA GLY A 49 4.61 -16.62 -14.66
C GLY A 49 5.43 -16.35 -15.93
N LEU A 50 5.87 -15.12 -16.11
CA LEU A 50 6.71 -14.71 -17.25
C LEU A 50 8.11 -15.36 -17.19
N GLU A 51 8.72 -15.42 -16.01
CA GLU A 51 10.00 -16.10 -15.81
C GLU A 51 9.88 -17.59 -16.06
N SER A 52 8.80 -18.23 -15.60
CA SER A 52 8.53 -19.63 -15.92
C SER A 52 8.37 -19.86 -17.42
N ARG A 53 7.78 -18.88 -18.15
CA ARG A 53 7.65 -18.96 -19.61
C ARG A 53 9.00 -18.81 -20.31
N LEU A 54 9.86 -17.91 -19.85
CA LEU A 54 11.24 -17.79 -20.35
C LEU A 54 12.09 -19.02 -20.05
N ALA A 55 11.83 -19.70 -18.93
CA ALA A 55 12.55 -20.92 -18.56
C ALA A 55 12.13 -22.15 -19.39
N ASP A 56 11.01 -22.10 -20.11
CA ASP A 56 10.48 -23.20 -20.93
C ASP A 56 11.28 -23.33 -22.24
N PRO A 57 12.04 -24.43 -22.46
CA PRO A 57 12.79 -24.62 -23.71
C PRO A 57 11.90 -24.65 -24.96
N ALA A 58 10.63 -25.07 -24.82
CA ALA A 58 9.68 -25.11 -25.93
C ALA A 58 9.33 -23.70 -26.44
N LEU A 59 9.51 -22.66 -25.63
CA LEU A 59 9.39 -21.27 -26.08
C LEU A 59 10.34 -20.99 -27.26
N TYR A 60 11.50 -21.63 -27.28
CA TYR A 60 12.55 -21.35 -28.27
C TYR A 60 12.45 -22.25 -29.52
N ALA A 61 11.46 -23.14 -29.58
CA ALA A 61 11.22 -23.96 -30.76
C ALA A 61 10.51 -23.14 -31.86
N GLY A 62 11.27 -22.52 -32.76
CA GLY A 62 10.77 -21.77 -33.92
C GLY A 62 11.07 -20.27 -33.86
N GLU A 63 10.26 -19.44 -34.53
CA GLU A 63 10.41 -17.97 -34.55
C GLU A 63 9.84 -17.32 -33.28
N SER A 64 10.57 -17.43 -32.17
CA SER A 64 10.13 -16.96 -30.84
C SER A 64 10.67 -15.59 -30.43
N GLY A 65 11.49 -14.94 -31.27
CA GLY A 65 12.15 -13.68 -30.92
C GLY A 65 11.20 -12.56 -30.52
N ALA A 66 10.03 -12.47 -31.18
CA ALA A 66 9.00 -11.47 -30.85
C ALA A 66 8.35 -11.74 -29.48
N GLU A 67 8.10 -13.01 -29.15
CA GLU A 67 7.56 -13.43 -27.86
C GLU A 67 8.53 -13.11 -26.72
N VAL A 68 9.79 -13.50 -26.88
CA VAL A 68 10.87 -13.26 -25.89
C VAL A 68 11.06 -11.76 -25.66
N THR A 69 11.05 -10.96 -26.73
CA THR A 69 11.14 -9.50 -26.62
C THR A 69 9.97 -8.94 -25.82
N ARG A 70 8.73 -9.38 -26.12
CA ARG A 70 7.54 -8.93 -25.40
C ARG A 70 7.58 -9.28 -23.92
N ILE A 71 8.01 -10.50 -23.57
CA ILE A 71 8.14 -10.92 -22.18
C ILE A 71 9.16 -10.03 -21.44
N ASN A 72 10.34 -9.80 -22.02
CA ASN A 72 11.37 -8.95 -21.43
C ASN A 72 10.93 -7.49 -21.25
N THR A 73 10.17 -6.94 -22.21
CA THR A 73 9.56 -5.62 -22.08
C THR A 73 8.58 -5.58 -20.92
N ARG A 74 7.73 -6.61 -20.76
CA ARG A 74 6.78 -6.66 -19.64
C ARG A 74 7.50 -6.83 -18.30
N LEU A 75 8.55 -7.65 -18.21
CA LEU A 75 9.35 -7.80 -16.99
C LEU A 75 9.99 -6.48 -16.55
N THR A 76 10.49 -5.68 -17.49
CA THR A 76 11.01 -4.33 -17.19
C THR A 76 9.92 -3.40 -16.66
N ALA A 77 8.72 -3.46 -17.23
CA ALA A 77 7.58 -2.67 -16.77
C ALA A 77 7.11 -3.10 -15.37
N LEU A 78 7.01 -4.42 -15.13
CA LEU A 78 6.63 -5.00 -13.85
C LEU A 78 7.59 -4.59 -12.73
N ALA A 79 8.89 -4.52 -13.00
CA ALA A 79 9.86 -4.03 -12.02
C ALA A 79 9.56 -2.59 -11.59
N ARG A 80 9.31 -1.69 -12.55
CA ARG A 80 8.95 -0.29 -12.26
C ARG A 80 7.61 -0.16 -11.53
N GLU A 81 6.63 -0.97 -11.92
CA GLU A 81 5.32 -1.02 -11.25
C GLU A 81 5.45 -1.52 -9.81
N HIS A 82 6.35 -2.48 -9.56
CA HIS A 82 6.64 -3.01 -8.23
C HIS A 82 7.31 -1.95 -7.35
N ASP A 83 8.35 -1.29 -7.86
CA ASP A 83 9.05 -0.21 -7.14
C ASP A 83 8.08 0.92 -6.77
N ALA A 84 7.18 1.28 -7.68
CA ALA A 84 6.15 2.30 -7.41
C ALA A 84 5.12 1.86 -6.36
N ALA A 85 4.75 0.57 -6.34
CA ALA A 85 3.87 0.03 -5.31
C ALA A 85 4.58 -0.03 -3.94
N GLU A 86 5.85 -0.40 -3.91
CA GLU A 86 6.68 -0.39 -2.69
C GLU A 86 6.82 1.03 -2.12
N GLU A 87 7.12 2.03 -2.96
CA GLU A 87 7.16 3.43 -2.54
C GLU A 87 5.81 3.88 -1.96
N ALA A 88 4.70 3.53 -2.61
CA ALA A 88 3.36 3.86 -2.11
C ALA A 88 3.05 3.19 -0.76
N TRP A 89 3.57 1.99 -0.52
CA TRP A 89 3.48 1.30 0.76
C TRP A 89 4.30 2.00 1.83
N LEU A 90 5.58 2.30 1.57
CA LEU A 90 6.48 3.02 2.48
C LEU A 90 5.88 4.37 2.90
N MET A 91 5.45 5.18 1.93
CA MET A 91 4.80 6.47 2.21
C MET A 91 3.52 6.34 3.04
N ALA A 92 2.76 5.26 2.84
CA ALA A 92 1.53 5.02 3.61
C ALA A 92 1.85 4.63 5.05
N GLU A 93 2.86 3.77 5.27
CA GLU A 93 3.31 3.38 6.61
C GLU A 93 3.94 4.56 7.37
N GLU A 94 4.80 5.36 6.72
CA GLU A 94 5.33 6.60 7.33
C GLU A 94 4.22 7.56 7.76
N ALA A 95 3.18 7.73 6.93
CA ALA A 95 2.04 8.57 7.28
C ALA A 95 1.21 7.98 8.43
N ILE A 96 1.13 6.65 8.56
CA ILE A 96 0.46 5.98 9.69
C ILE A 96 1.24 6.26 10.97
N GLU A 97 2.57 6.10 10.95
CA GLU A 97 3.43 6.37 12.10
C GLU A 97 3.31 7.83 12.55
N ALA A 98 3.37 8.79 11.61
CA ALA A 98 3.21 10.20 11.91
C ALA A 98 1.82 10.51 12.53
N ALA A 99 0.75 10.00 11.95
CA ALA A 99 -0.62 10.20 12.46
C ALA A 99 -0.86 9.53 13.82
N GLN A 100 0.00 8.58 14.24
CA GLN A 100 -0.07 7.94 15.55
C GLN A 100 0.85 8.61 16.57
N ALA A 101 1.93 9.26 16.15
CA ALA A 101 2.82 10.03 17.02
C ALA A 101 2.22 11.37 17.47
N ASP A 102 1.30 11.93 16.68
CA ASP A 102 0.61 13.21 16.95
C ASP A 102 -0.64 13.09 17.84
N VAL A 103 -0.94 11.90 18.38
CA VAL A 103 -2.14 11.57 19.18
C VAL A 103 -1.75 11.13 20.59
#